data_AF-A0A850DPG2-F1
#
_entry.id   AF-A0A850DPG2-F1
#
_cell.length_a   1.000
_cell.length_b   1.000
_cell.length_c   1.000
_cell.angle_alpha   90.00
_cell.angle_beta   90.00
_cell.angle_gamma   90.00
#
_symmetry.space_group_name_H-M   'P 1'
#
loop_
_entity.id
_entity.type
_entity.pdbx_description
1 polymer ?
#
loop_
_entity_poly.entity_id
_entity_poly.type
_entity_poly.pdbx_seq_one_letter_code
_entity_poly.pdbx_strand_id
1 'polypeptide(L)'
;MDNSIHRRMRRDIRNLVPLWRRMVTELPQVRLDGVDENSLAGVERARYRLYRRVIEIRDAQLVLRPYIPPEIPGWALAAARARGLDPVTSDVLLEAAELGAALDAYRAGRQHHAGVVDVVLPRCDAAAPDVLAEVRRLVQVDTALRGDPDVVVLRRRAEGEAARATGGGP
;
A
#
# COMPACT_ATOMS: atom_id res chain seq x y z
N MET A 1 -27.09 20.38 4.54
CA MET A 1 -25.89 19.53 4.72
C MET A 1 -25.81 18.58 3.53
N ASP A 2 -24.73 18.58 2.77
CA ASP A 2 -24.70 18.09 1.38
C ASP A 2 -24.69 16.54 1.27
N ASN A 3 -25.76 15.99 0.67
CA ASN A 3 -25.96 14.57 0.40
C ASN A 3 -24.90 14.01 -0.59
N SER A 4 -24.22 14.88 -1.35
CA SER A 4 -23.15 14.52 -2.28
C SER A 4 -21.89 14.02 -1.56
N ILE A 5 -21.48 14.67 -0.46
CA ILE A 5 -20.28 14.33 0.31
C ILE A 5 -20.44 12.95 0.96
N HIS A 6 -21.62 12.66 1.52
CA HIS A 6 -21.90 11.37 2.13
C HIS A 6 -21.82 10.22 1.12
N ARG A 7 -22.39 10.40 -0.08
CA ARG A 7 -22.31 9.40 -1.17
C ARG A 7 -20.88 9.18 -1.64
N ARG A 8 -20.08 10.25 -1.75
CA ARG A 8 -18.66 10.16 -2.09
C ARG A 8 -17.88 9.37 -1.05
N MET A 9 -17.99 9.73 0.23
CA MET A 9 -17.33 9.01 1.33
C MET A 9 -17.71 7.52 1.35
N ARG A 10 -18.99 7.16 1.16
CA ARG A 10 -19.40 5.75 1.09
C ARG A 10 -18.83 5.00 -0.10
N ARG A 11 -18.63 5.69 -1.24
CA ARG A 11 -17.96 5.11 -2.41
C ARG A 11 -16.48 4.89 -2.12
N ASP A 12 -15.81 5.89 -1.57
CA ASP A 12 -14.37 5.83 -1.24
C ASP A 12 -14.09 4.72 -0.21
N ILE A 13 -14.92 4.63 0.84
CA ILE A 13 -14.89 3.53 1.82
C ILE A 13 -15.02 2.17 1.11
N ARG A 14 -15.98 2.00 0.19
CA ARG A 14 -16.18 0.74 -0.54
C ARG A 14 -15.00 0.39 -1.42
N ASN A 15 -14.43 1.36 -2.12
CA ASN A 15 -13.28 1.16 -2.99
C ASN A 15 -12.01 0.83 -2.21
N LEU A 16 -11.89 1.31 -0.97
CA LEU A 16 -10.77 1.00 -0.08
C LEU A 16 -10.90 -0.35 0.63
N VAL A 17 -12.11 -0.92 0.73
CA VAL A 17 -12.36 -2.22 1.40
C VAL A 17 -11.42 -3.33 0.94
N PRO A 18 -11.17 -3.56 -0.37
CA PRO A 18 -10.35 -4.67 -0.82
C PRO A 18 -8.92 -4.60 -0.27
N LEU A 19 -8.28 -3.43 -0.40
CA LEU A 19 -6.93 -3.20 0.12
C LEU A 19 -6.89 -3.36 1.63
N TRP A 20 -7.79 -2.67 2.32
CA TRP A 20 -7.89 -2.73 3.77
C TRP A 20 -8.05 -4.16 4.28
N ARG A 21 -9.00 -4.93 3.70
CA ARG A 21 -9.22 -6.34 4.07
C ARG A 21 -7.98 -7.18 3.85
N ARG A 22 -7.28 -6.99 2.73
CA ARG A 22 -6.02 -7.69 2.47
C ARG A 22 -5.00 -7.39 3.57
N MET A 23 -4.82 -6.12 3.91
CA MET A 23 -3.85 -5.71 4.94
C MET A 23 -4.17 -6.33 6.31
N VAL A 24 -5.40 -6.15 6.81
CA VAL A 24 -5.77 -6.64 8.17
C VAL A 24 -5.95 -8.17 8.25
N THR A 25 -6.04 -8.86 7.11
CA THR A 25 -6.06 -10.34 7.07
C THR A 25 -4.64 -10.90 7.18
N GLU A 26 -3.68 -10.30 6.47
CA GLU A 26 -2.27 -10.72 6.51
C GLU A 26 -1.58 -10.25 7.80
N LEU A 27 -1.99 -9.09 8.32
CA LEU A 27 -1.38 -8.40 9.46
C LEU A 27 -2.45 -8.05 10.50
N PRO A 28 -3.04 -9.03 11.20
CA PRO A 28 -4.12 -8.77 12.16
C PRO A 28 -3.70 -7.81 13.29
N GLN A 29 -2.40 -7.74 13.61
CA GLN A 29 -1.85 -6.86 14.64
C GLN A 29 -1.96 -5.36 14.34
N VAL A 30 -2.18 -4.97 13.08
CA VAL A 30 -2.33 -3.55 12.70
C VAL A 30 -3.76 -3.06 12.85
N ARG A 31 -4.71 -3.96 13.11
CA ARG A 31 -6.10 -3.59 13.35
C ARG A 31 -6.17 -2.87 14.69
N LEU A 32 -6.61 -1.62 14.66
CA LEU A 32 -6.76 -0.84 15.88
C LEU A 32 -7.92 -1.40 16.69
N ASP A 33 -7.80 -1.45 18.01
CA ASP A 33 -8.97 -1.56 18.89
C ASP A 33 -9.64 -0.19 18.96
N GLY A 34 -10.97 -0.15 18.89
CA GLY A 34 -11.67 1.12 18.73
C GLY A 34 -12.97 1.21 19.48
N VAL A 35 -13.45 2.46 19.57
CA VAL A 35 -14.80 2.82 20.03
C VAL A 35 -15.82 1.92 19.32
N ASP A 36 -16.86 1.50 20.03
CA ASP A 36 -17.97 0.77 19.43
C ASP A 36 -18.52 1.64 18.27
N GLU A 37 -18.27 1.22 17.03
CA GLU A 37 -18.70 1.95 15.85
C GLU A 37 -20.20 2.23 15.87
N ASN A 38 -20.96 1.40 16.61
CA ASN A 38 -22.40 1.53 16.78
C ASN A 38 -22.83 2.78 17.55
N SER A 39 -21.95 3.38 18.34
CA SER A 39 -22.15 4.67 19.02
C SER A 39 -22.16 5.89 18.11
N LEU A 40 -21.60 5.79 16.88
CA LEU A 40 -21.53 6.91 15.93
C LEU A 40 -22.69 6.85 14.92
N ALA A 41 -23.16 7.98 14.40
CA ALA A 41 -24.24 8.00 13.39
C ALA A 41 -23.85 8.73 12.11
N GLY A 42 -24.52 8.36 11.00
CA GLY A 42 -24.45 9.09 9.73
C GLY A 42 -23.04 9.37 9.20
N VAL A 43 -22.72 10.67 9.05
CA VAL A 43 -21.45 11.15 8.48
C VAL A 43 -20.27 10.88 9.40
N GLU A 44 -20.44 10.98 10.71
CA GLU A 44 -19.36 10.76 11.68
C GLU A 44 -18.87 9.31 11.64
N ARG A 45 -19.80 8.35 11.59
CA ARG A 45 -19.45 6.94 11.41
C ARG A 45 -18.70 6.69 10.11
N ALA A 46 -19.16 7.28 9.00
CA ALA A 46 -18.51 7.13 7.70
C ALA A 46 -17.09 7.71 7.73
N ARG A 47 -16.95 8.92 8.27
CA ARG A 47 -15.66 9.60 8.43
C ARG A 47 -14.71 8.79 9.31
N TYR A 48 -15.16 8.34 10.48
CA TYR A 48 -14.39 7.51 11.41
C TYR A 48 -13.87 6.23 10.72
N ARG A 49 -14.75 5.49 10.03
CA ARG A 49 -14.37 4.28 9.27
C ARG A 49 -13.35 4.57 8.18
N LEU A 50 -13.47 5.70 7.50
CA LEU A 50 -12.52 6.09 6.45
C LEU A 50 -11.13 6.34 7.05
N TYR A 51 -11.04 7.17 8.08
CA TYR A 51 -9.79 7.47 8.78
C TYR A 51 -9.13 6.21 9.34
N ARG A 52 -9.89 5.40 10.08
CA ARG A 52 -9.37 4.18 10.70
C ARG A 52 -8.76 3.24 9.67
N ARG A 53 -9.43 3.03 8.53
CA ARG A 53 -8.90 2.16 7.47
C ARG A 53 -7.63 2.69 6.82
N VAL A 54 -7.53 4.02 6.64
CA VAL A 54 -6.30 4.64 6.12
C VAL A 54 -5.16 4.40 7.10
N ILE A 55 -5.37 4.64 8.40
CA ILE A 55 -4.36 4.41 9.44
C ILE A 55 -3.93 2.93 9.45
N GLU A 56 -4.86 1.99 9.51
CA GLU A 56 -4.57 0.56 9.54
C GLU A 56 -3.82 0.09 8.27
N ILE A 57 -4.07 0.70 7.09
CA ILE A 57 -3.29 0.43 5.87
C ILE A 57 -1.87 1.00 5.97
N ARG A 58 -1.71 2.22 6.49
CA ARG A 58 -0.37 2.81 6.66
C ARG A 58 0.46 2.07 7.71
N ASP A 59 -0.16 1.62 8.80
CA ASP A 59 0.50 0.78 9.80
C ASP A 59 0.94 -0.57 9.20
N ALA A 60 0.10 -1.18 8.37
CA ALA A 60 0.47 -2.39 7.61
C ALA A 60 1.69 -2.15 6.70
N GLN A 61 1.73 -1.03 5.98
CA GLN A 61 2.88 -0.68 5.15
C GLN A 61 4.16 -0.46 5.98
N LEU A 62 4.05 0.14 7.17
CA LEU A 62 5.19 0.29 8.09
C LEU A 62 5.72 -1.07 8.56
N VAL A 63 4.84 -2.01 8.92
CA VAL A 63 5.22 -3.38 9.30
C VAL A 63 5.88 -4.13 8.15
N LEU A 64 5.43 -3.91 6.91
CA LEU A 64 5.96 -4.56 5.71
C LEU A 64 7.28 -3.98 5.22
N ARG A 65 7.70 -2.82 5.70
CA ARG A 65 8.93 -2.15 5.23
C ARG A 65 10.18 -3.04 5.28
N PRO A 66 10.45 -3.83 6.34
CA PRO A 66 11.60 -4.76 6.37
C PRO A 66 11.50 -5.92 5.38
N TYR A 67 10.36 -6.09 4.70
CA TYR A 67 10.12 -7.15 3.73
C TYR A 67 10.19 -6.65 2.29
N ILE A 68 10.41 -5.35 2.05
CA ILE A 68 10.59 -4.82 0.69
C ILE A 68 11.95 -5.29 0.14
N PRO A 69 11.99 -6.04 -0.98
CA PRO A 69 13.26 -6.38 -1.62
C PRO A 69 13.98 -5.10 -2.10
N PRO A 70 15.29 -4.96 -1.84
CA PRO A 70 16.02 -3.70 -2.06
C PRO A 70 16.09 -3.26 -3.52
N GLU A 71 15.88 -4.18 -4.47
CA GLU A 71 15.92 -3.91 -5.90
C GLU A 71 14.60 -3.34 -6.46
N ILE A 72 13.48 -3.58 -5.77
CA ILE A 72 12.13 -3.20 -6.23
C ILE A 72 12.01 -1.71 -6.53
N PRO A 73 12.46 -0.78 -5.66
CA PRO A 73 12.30 0.65 -5.93
C PRO A 73 13.00 1.08 -7.21
N GLY A 74 14.23 0.59 -7.43
CA GLY A 74 15.01 0.87 -8.64
C GLY A 74 14.35 0.35 -9.90
N TRP A 75 13.82 -0.87 -9.87
CA TRP A 75 13.14 -1.45 -11.03
C TRP A 75 11.79 -0.78 -11.32
N ALA A 76 11.00 -0.43 -10.30
CA ALA A 76 9.73 0.25 -10.49
C ALA A 76 9.94 1.65 -11.11
N LEU A 77 10.94 2.39 -10.64
CA LEU A 77 11.34 3.67 -11.24
C LEU A 77 11.81 3.51 -12.69
N ALA A 78 12.54 2.43 -13.01
CA ALA A 78 12.96 2.14 -14.38
C ALA A 78 11.76 1.80 -15.28
N ALA A 79 10.82 0.99 -14.81
CA ALA A 79 9.60 0.64 -15.53
C ALA A 79 8.72 1.89 -15.78
N ALA A 80 8.56 2.75 -14.78
CA ALA A 80 7.83 4.00 -14.90
C ALA A 80 8.44 4.93 -15.97
N ARG A 81 9.78 5.07 -15.97
CA ARG A 81 10.50 5.84 -17.00
C ARG A 81 10.35 5.25 -18.40
N ALA A 82 10.46 3.93 -18.53
CA ALA A 82 10.31 3.24 -19.82
C ALA A 82 8.90 3.46 -20.41
N ARG A 83 7.89 3.60 -19.55
CA ARG A 83 6.50 3.91 -19.93
C ARG A 83 6.19 5.39 -20.08
N GLY A 84 7.14 6.28 -19.76
CA GLY A 84 6.91 7.73 -19.77
C GLY A 84 5.81 8.18 -18.80
N LEU A 85 5.65 7.48 -17.66
CA LEU A 85 4.62 7.83 -16.67
C LEU A 85 4.91 9.20 -16.05
N ASP A 86 3.85 9.95 -15.76
CA ASP A 86 3.97 11.17 -14.96
C ASP A 86 4.37 10.83 -13.51
N PRO A 87 4.83 11.81 -12.72
CA PRO A 87 5.29 11.56 -11.35
C PRO A 87 4.25 10.90 -10.44
N VAL A 88 2.97 11.26 -10.55
CA VAL A 88 1.91 10.71 -9.68
C VAL A 88 1.65 9.25 -10.02
N THR A 89 1.56 8.92 -11.32
CA THR A 89 1.37 7.53 -11.75
C THR A 89 2.61 6.67 -11.48
N SER A 90 3.81 7.25 -11.59
CA SER A 90 5.08 6.60 -11.23
C SER A 90 5.13 6.22 -9.75
N ASP A 91 4.70 7.13 -8.87
CA ASP A 91 4.60 6.90 -7.42
C ASP A 91 3.61 5.78 -7.08
N VAL A 92 2.45 5.74 -7.76
CA VAL A 92 1.46 4.67 -7.58
C VAL A 92 2.04 3.32 -8.01
N LEU A 93 2.76 3.26 -9.12
CA LEU A 93 3.40 2.04 -9.60
C LEU A 93 4.46 1.55 -8.61
N LEU A 94 5.31 2.45 -8.13
CA LEU A 94 6.33 2.17 -7.12
C LEU A 94 5.71 1.59 -5.85
N GLU A 95 4.74 2.30 -5.26
CA GLU A 95 4.10 1.88 -4.01
C GLU A 95 3.36 0.54 -4.16
N ALA A 96 2.72 0.29 -5.32
CA ALA A 96 2.09 -0.99 -5.60
C ALA A 96 3.10 -2.14 -5.75
N ALA A 97 4.24 -1.89 -6.39
CA ALA A 97 5.31 -2.88 -6.55
C ALA A 97 5.95 -3.23 -5.20
N GLU A 98 6.27 -2.22 -4.38
CA GLU A 98 6.79 -2.39 -3.02
C GLU A 98 5.83 -3.18 -2.14
N LEU A 99 4.56 -2.77 -2.09
CA LEU A 99 3.56 -3.44 -1.27
C LEU A 99 3.34 -4.90 -1.70
N GLY A 100 3.29 -5.15 -3.01
CA GLY A 100 3.11 -6.50 -3.54
C GLY A 100 4.29 -7.42 -3.21
N ALA A 101 5.51 -6.96 -3.48
CA ALA A 101 6.72 -7.74 -3.21
C ALA A 101 6.94 -7.96 -1.71
N ALA A 102 6.64 -6.96 -0.88
CA ALA A 102 6.75 -7.08 0.57
C ALA A 102 5.75 -8.09 1.16
N LEU A 103 4.52 -8.15 0.63
CA LEU A 103 3.55 -9.17 1.03
C LEU A 103 4.03 -10.59 0.66
N ASP A 104 4.62 -10.76 -0.53
CA ASP A 104 5.14 -12.05 -0.97
C ASP A 104 6.35 -12.49 -0.11
N ALA A 105 7.24 -11.55 0.22
CA ALA A 105 8.37 -11.79 1.13
C ALA A 105 7.93 -12.05 2.58
N TYR A 106 6.94 -11.32 3.08
CA TYR A 106 6.34 -11.51 4.41
C TYR A 106 5.76 -12.91 4.58
N ARG A 107 4.95 -13.37 3.62
CA ARG A 107 4.38 -14.73 3.63
C ARG A 107 5.44 -15.81 3.62
N ALA A 108 6.59 -15.54 3.02
CA ALA A 108 7.72 -16.46 3.00
C ALA A 108 8.69 -16.30 4.18
N GLY A 109 8.41 -15.40 5.13
CA GLY A 109 9.26 -15.14 6.29
C GLY A 109 10.61 -14.50 5.94
N ARG A 110 10.74 -13.84 4.78
CA ARG A 110 12.00 -13.27 4.30
C ARG A 110 12.09 -11.78 4.55
N GLN A 111 12.84 -11.40 5.58
CA GLN A 111 13.20 -10.00 5.79
C GLN A 111 14.43 -9.66 4.97
N HIS A 112 14.36 -8.52 4.28
CA HIS A 112 15.51 -7.89 3.66
C HIS A 112 16.08 -6.95 4.72
N HIS A 113 17.29 -7.24 5.20
CA HIS A 113 17.96 -6.32 6.12
C HIS A 113 18.06 -4.99 5.39
N ALA A 114 17.34 -3.99 5.90
CA ALA A 114 17.46 -2.63 5.44
C ALA A 114 18.89 -2.18 5.82
N GLY A 115 19.87 -2.49 4.97
CA GLY A 115 20.99 -1.59 4.78
C GLY A 115 20.35 -0.22 4.58
N VAL A 116 20.81 0.76 5.34
CA VAL A 116 20.25 2.11 5.43
C VAL A 116 20.23 2.75 4.05
N VAL A 117 19.27 2.35 3.21
CA VAL A 117 18.82 3.15 2.10
C VAL A 117 17.92 4.13 2.81
N ASP A 118 18.25 5.41 2.70
CA ASP A 118 17.27 6.48 2.84
C ASP A 118 16.16 6.16 1.84
N VAL A 119 15.22 5.32 2.27
CA VAL A 119 13.96 5.11 1.59
C VAL A 119 13.35 6.49 1.62
N VAL A 120 13.32 7.12 0.45
CA VAL A 120 12.47 8.26 0.18
C VAL A 120 11.08 7.77 0.56
N LEU A 121 10.65 8.12 1.77
CA LEU A 121 9.25 8.06 2.17
C LEU A 121 8.47 8.56 0.96
N PRO A 122 7.31 7.97 0.59
CA PRO A 122 6.37 8.74 -0.21
C PRO A 122 6.34 10.11 0.45
N ARG A 123 6.71 11.16 -0.30
CA ARG A 123 6.77 12.51 0.26
C ARG A 123 5.40 12.68 0.89
N CYS A 124 5.34 12.62 2.22
CA CYS A 124 4.31 13.32 2.94
C CYS A 124 4.53 14.74 2.46
N ASP A 125 3.78 15.14 1.44
CA ASP A 125 3.66 16.55 1.16
C ASP A 125 3.23 17.14 2.51
N ALA A 126 4.11 17.94 3.09
CA ALA A 126 3.96 18.47 4.44
C ALA A 126 2.74 19.40 4.53
N ALA A 127 2.06 19.67 3.41
CA ALA A 127 0.69 20.11 3.37
C ALA A 127 -0.25 18.91 3.56
N ALA A 128 -0.58 18.56 4.81
CA ALA A 128 -1.48 17.48 5.21
C ALA A 128 -2.49 17.11 4.10
N PRO A 129 -2.26 16.05 3.31
CA PRO A 129 -3.10 15.78 2.16
C PRO A 129 -4.51 15.49 2.67
N ASP A 130 -5.49 16.13 2.04
CA ASP A 130 -6.91 15.79 2.18
C ASP A 130 -7.03 14.25 2.25
N VAL A 131 -7.65 13.73 3.31
CA VAL A 131 -7.81 12.28 3.50
C VAL A 131 -8.52 11.63 2.32
N LEU A 132 -9.36 12.38 1.60
CA LEU A 132 -9.94 11.89 0.37
C LEU A 132 -8.92 11.76 -0.76
N ALA A 133 -7.90 12.61 -0.83
CA ALA A 133 -6.78 12.48 -1.76
C ALA A 133 -5.95 11.25 -1.43
N GLU A 134 -5.66 11.04 -0.16
CA GLU A 134 -4.96 9.85 0.31
C GLU A 134 -5.73 8.57 -0.03
N VAL A 135 -7.05 8.55 0.22
CA VAL A 135 -7.89 7.40 -0.13
C VAL A 135 -7.90 7.15 -1.64
N ARG A 136 -7.95 8.20 -2.46
CA ARG A 136 -7.86 8.05 -3.92
C ARG A 136 -6.54 7.39 -4.32
N ARG A 137 -5.42 7.83 -3.73
CA ARG A 137 -4.10 7.23 -3.96
C ARG A 137 -4.07 5.76 -3.57
N LEU A 138 -4.54 5.41 -2.36
CA LEU A 138 -4.59 4.01 -1.91
C LEU A 138 -5.48 3.12 -2.80
N VAL A 139 -6.57 3.66 -3.34
CA VAL A 139 -7.40 2.94 -4.32
C VAL A 139 -6.66 2.73 -5.64
N GLN A 140 -5.86 3.69 -6.10
CA GLN A 140 -5.01 3.53 -7.28
C GLN A 140 -3.92 2.48 -7.05
N VAL A 141 -3.27 2.50 -5.88
CA VAL A 141 -2.28 1.49 -5.46
C VAL A 141 -2.89 0.09 -5.46
N ASP A 142 -4.07 -0.09 -4.87
CA ASP A 142 -4.78 -1.39 -4.90
C ASP A 142 -5.11 -1.86 -6.32
N THR A 143 -5.50 -0.92 -7.18
CA THR A 143 -5.82 -1.22 -8.58
C THR A 143 -4.57 -1.67 -9.34
N ALA A 144 -3.47 -0.94 -9.21
CA ALA A 144 -2.19 -1.30 -9.81
C ALA A 144 -1.67 -2.64 -9.24
N LEU A 145 -1.76 -2.83 -7.92
CA LEU A 145 -1.35 -4.07 -7.26
C LEU A 145 -2.11 -5.30 -7.76
N ARG A 146 -3.39 -5.14 -8.16
CA ARG A 146 -4.23 -6.24 -8.65
C ARG A 146 -4.06 -6.52 -10.14
N GLY A 147 -3.63 -5.55 -10.96
CA GLY A 147 -3.76 -5.67 -12.41
C GLY A 147 -2.70 -5.00 -13.27
N ASP A 148 -1.77 -4.22 -12.71
CA ASP A 148 -0.69 -3.64 -13.52
C ASP A 148 0.33 -4.74 -13.90
N PRO A 149 0.61 -4.95 -15.19
CA PRO A 149 1.51 -6.01 -15.64
C PRO A 149 2.95 -5.81 -15.16
N ASP A 150 3.42 -4.56 -15.02
CA ASP A 150 4.77 -4.30 -14.53
C ASP A 150 4.88 -4.71 -13.06
N VAL A 151 3.86 -4.44 -12.23
CA VAL A 151 3.83 -4.91 -10.83
C VAL A 151 3.94 -6.43 -10.76
N VAL A 152 3.23 -7.16 -11.63
CA VAL A 152 3.31 -8.63 -11.69
C VAL A 152 4.71 -9.10 -12.09
N VAL A 153 5.31 -8.48 -13.11
CA VAL A 153 6.66 -8.81 -13.59
C VAL A 153 7.71 -8.55 -12.51
N LEU A 154 7.63 -7.40 -11.84
CA LEU A 154 8.56 -7.00 -10.78
C LEU A 154 8.50 -7.95 -9.58
N ARG A 155 7.29 -8.34 -9.16
CA ARG A 155 7.10 -9.31 -8.06
C ARG A 155 7.70 -10.67 -8.38
N ARG A 156 7.41 -11.21 -9.57
CA ARG A 156 7.98 -12.49 -10.03
C ARG A 156 9.50 -12.44 -10.14
N ARG A 157 10.05 -11.30 -10.59
CA ARG A 157 11.49 -11.10 -10.65
C ARG A 157 12.12 -11.13 -9.26
N ALA A 158 11.55 -10.42 -8.28
CA ALA A 158 12.04 -10.42 -6.91
C ALA A 158 11.99 -11.82 -6.27
N GLU A 159 10.91 -12.57 -6.49
CA GLU A 159 10.81 -13.97 -6.04
C GLU A 159 11.90 -14.86 -6.66
N GLY A 160 12.18 -14.69 -7.96
CA GLY A 160 13.22 -15.42 -8.67
C GLY A 160 14.63 -15.08 -8.18
N GLU A 161 14.91 -13.81 -7.86
CA GLU A 161 16.20 -13.39 -7.30
C GLU A 161 16.37 -13.93 -5.86
N ALA A 162 15.31 -13.92 -5.05
CA ALA A 162 15.33 -14.51 -3.71
C ALA A 162 15.58 -16.03 -3.73
N ALA A 163 14.99 -16.76 -4.69
CA ALA A 163 15.21 -18.19 -4.86
C ALA A 163 16.66 -18.52 -5.25
N ARG A 164 17.29 -17.68 -6.07
CA ARG A 164 18.72 -17.83 -6.44
C ARG A 164 19.64 -17.56 -5.26
N ALA A 165 19.32 -16.58 -4.42
CA ALA A 165 20.10 -16.26 -3.23
C ALA A 165 20.06 -17.38 -2.18
N THR A 166 18.93 -18.12 -2.08
CA THR A 166 18.77 -19.24 -1.13
C THR A 166 19.34 -20.57 -1.65
N GLY A 167 19.40 -20.79 -2.96
CA GLY A 167 19.96 -22.01 -3.57
C GLY A 167 21.48 -22.03 -3.73
N GLY A 168 22.20 -20.99 -3.30
CA GLY A 168 23.64 -20.82 -3.47
C GLY A 168 24.53 -21.15 -2.26
N GLY A 169 24.00 -21.84 -1.24
CA GLY A 169 24.79 -22.25 -0.08
C GLY A 169 25.58 -23.55 -0.35
N PRO A 170 26.91 -23.60 -0.11
CA PRO A 170 27.72 -24.82 -0.23
C PRO A 170 27.38 -25.88 0.82
#